data_AF-A0A9P1BXR4-F1
#
_entry.id   AF-A0A9P1BXR4-F1
#
_cell.length_a   1.000
_cell.length_b   1.000
_cell.length_c   1.000
_cell.angle_alpha   90.00
_cell.angle_beta   90.00
_cell.angle_gamma   90.00
#
_symmetry.space_group_name_H-M   'P 1'
#
loop_
_entity.id
_entity.type
_entity.pdbx_description
1 polymer ?
#
loop_
_entity_poly.entity_id
_entity_poly.type
_entity_poly.pdbx_seq_one_letter_code
_entity_poly.pdbx_strand_id
1 'polypeptide(L)'
;MLFKKSDAEAMGQVLLIRQAENDASWTARKKEALLKAAAKCKENRYRAPWGCRWFADWKENVDKAGQQGQKFHVFYFEGKVGCGKMAWEDLKDETKLQEVRDSTGLGKSQTAEVAWLDRLRIPYEEHDVGDFYRFIQQHQNNNR
;
A
#
# COMPACT_ATOMS: atom_id res chain seq x y z
N MET A 1 26.27 -6.41 -10.77
CA MET A 1 25.00 -5.78 -10.34
C MET A 1 23.85 -6.66 -10.79
N LEU A 2 23.34 -7.53 -9.91
CA LEU A 2 22.11 -8.27 -10.18
C LEU A 2 20.93 -7.38 -9.78
N PHE A 3 20.40 -6.59 -10.71
CA PHE A 3 18.94 -6.46 -10.73
C PHE A 3 18.45 -7.88 -11.03
N LYS A 4 18.01 -8.59 -10.00
CA LYS A 4 17.91 -10.05 -10.07
C LYS A 4 16.73 -10.37 -10.98
N LYS A 5 16.94 -11.27 -11.93
CA LYS A 5 15.88 -11.83 -12.77
C LYS A 5 14.62 -12.21 -11.97
N SER A 6 14.83 -12.67 -10.73
CA SER A 6 13.77 -12.93 -9.74
C SER A 6 12.85 -11.75 -9.46
N ASP A 7 13.38 -10.53 -9.43
CA ASP A 7 12.60 -9.33 -9.13
C ASP A 7 11.73 -8.97 -10.31
N ALA A 8 12.27 -9.05 -11.53
CA ALA A 8 11.49 -8.85 -12.74
C ALA A 8 10.40 -9.92 -12.92
N GLU A 9 10.68 -11.17 -12.54
CA GLU A 9 9.70 -12.26 -12.52
C GLU A 9 8.60 -12.03 -11.47
N ALA A 10 8.99 -11.73 -10.23
CA ALA A 10 8.06 -11.40 -9.14
C ALA A 10 7.20 -10.17 -9.47
N MET A 11 7.76 -9.22 -10.23
CA MET A 11 7.06 -8.03 -10.70
C MET A 11 6.32 -8.23 -12.03
N GLY A 12 6.37 -9.42 -12.64
CA GLY A 12 5.72 -9.68 -13.93
C GLY A 12 6.24 -8.81 -15.09
N GLN A 13 7.41 -8.19 -14.93
CA GLN A 13 8.03 -7.27 -15.89
C GLN A 13 8.61 -8.02 -17.10
N VAL A 14 8.73 -7.33 -18.22
CA VAL A 14 9.47 -7.84 -19.38
C VAL A 14 10.93 -7.45 -19.23
N LEU A 15 11.77 -8.41 -18.85
CA LEU A 15 13.21 -8.21 -18.70
C LEU A 15 13.95 -8.51 -20.01
N LEU A 16 14.71 -7.53 -20.49
CA LEU A 16 15.58 -7.69 -21.66
C LEU A 16 17.03 -7.39 -21.27
N ILE A 17 17.88 -8.42 -21.28
CA ILE A 17 19.32 -8.30 -21.02
C ILE A 17 20.04 -8.41 -22.36
N ARG A 18 20.88 -7.41 -22.69
CA ARG A 18 21.71 -7.43 -23.90
C ARG A 18 22.80 -8.50 -23.76
N GLN A 19 22.93 -9.35 -24.76
CA GLN A 19 23.98 -10.36 -24.85
C GLN A 19 25.03 -9.96 -25.91
N ALA A 20 26.01 -10.84 -26.17
CA ALA A 20 26.98 -10.69 -27.26
C ALA A 20 26.33 -10.94 -28.64
N GLU A 21 25.27 -10.20 -28.95
CA GLU A 21 24.51 -10.26 -30.20
C GLU A 21 24.75 -9.01 -31.05
N ASN A 22 24.50 -9.12 -32.35
CA ASN A 22 24.61 -7.98 -33.27
C ASN A 22 23.46 -6.97 -33.06
N ASP A 23 23.65 -5.74 -33.53
CA ASP A 23 22.70 -4.65 -33.31
C ASP A 23 21.33 -4.89 -33.96
N ALA A 24 21.27 -5.63 -35.06
CA ALA A 24 20.02 -5.99 -35.73
C ALA A 24 19.16 -6.93 -34.88
N SER A 25 19.77 -8.00 -34.34
CA SER A 25 19.13 -8.94 -33.41
C SER A 25 18.66 -8.23 -32.14
N TRP A 26 19.50 -7.37 -31.58
CA TRP A 26 19.16 -6.57 -30.40
C TRP A 26 17.95 -5.66 -30.66
N THR A 27 17.92 -4.97 -31.80
CA THR A 27 16.83 -4.07 -32.16
C THR A 27 15.51 -4.82 -32.33
N ALA A 28 15.53 -5.99 -32.98
CA ALA A 28 14.34 -6.82 -33.14
C ALA A 28 13.78 -7.29 -31.79
N ARG A 29 14.63 -7.85 -30.91
CA ARG A 29 14.24 -8.29 -29.56
C ARG A 29 13.74 -7.15 -28.70
N LYS A 30 14.37 -5.97 -28.79
CA LYS A 30 13.91 -4.77 -28.09
C LYS A 30 12.53 -4.35 -28.54
N LYS A 31 12.25 -4.35 -29.84
CA LYS A 31 10.93 -4.04 -30.39
C LYS A 31 9.88 -5.02 -29.89
N GLU A 32 10.17 -6.32 -29.92
CA GLU A 32 9.25 -7.35 -29.41
C GLU A 32 8.99 -7.20 -27.90
N ALA A 33 10.02 -6.96 -27.11
CA ALA A 33 9.89 -6.74 -25.67
C ALA A 33 9.02 -5.52 -25.34
N LEU A 34 9.16 -4.42 -26.09
CA LEU A 34 8.32 -3.24 -25.95
C LEU A 34 6.85 -3.52 -26.31
N LEU A 35 6.59 -4.28 -27.37
CA LEU A 35 5.22 -4.67 -27.73
C LEU A 35 4.57 -5.53 -26.64
N LYS A 36 5.30 -6.52 -26.11
CA LYS A 36 4.83 -7.35 -24.99
C LYS A 36 4.57 -6.53 -23.73
N ALA A 37 5.46 -5.59 -23.40
CA ALA A 37 5.29 -4.70 -22.25
C ALA A 37 4.05 -3.80 -22.41
N ALA A 38 3.83 -3.24 -23.60
CA ALA A 38 2.65 -2.42 -23.91
C ALA A 38 1.34 -3.22 -23.80
N ALA A 39 1.32 -4.45 -24.32
CA ALA A 39 0.17 -5.35 -24.22
C ALA A 39 -0.17 -5.67 -22.74
N LYS A 40 0.84 -6.05 -21.95
CA LYS A 40 0.68 -6.32 -20.50
C LYS A 40 0.19 -5.09 -19.74
N CYS A 41 0.71 -3.90 -20.07
CA CYS A 41 0.29 -2.65 -19.45
C CYS A 41 -1.20 -2.38 -19.72
N LYS A 42 -1.65 -2.57 -20.96
CA LYS A 42 -3.05 -2.40 -21.34
C LYS A 42 -3.97 -3.43 -20.68
N GLU A 43 -3.56 -4.70 -20.65
CA GLU A 43 -4.29 -5.79 -19.98
C GLU A 43 -4.48 -5.48 -18.49
N ASN A 44 -3.44 -5.00 -17.82
CA ASN A 44 -3.50 -4.63 -16.41
C ASN A 44 -4.10 -3.22 -16.15
N ARG A 45 -4.81 -2.64 -17.13
CA ARG A 45 -5.43 -1.31 -17.04
C ARG A 45 -4.46 -0.22 -16.58
N TYR A 46 -3.23 -0.28 -17.07
CA TYR A 46 -2.14 0.65 -16.75
C TYR A 46 -1.76 0.67 -15.26
N ARG A 47 -2.10 -0.39 -14.50
CA ARG A 47 -1.67 -0.56 -13.11
C ARG A 47 -0.35 -1.32 -13.08
N ALA A 48 0.38 -1.18 -11.98
CA ALA A 48 1.53 -2.02 -11.72
C ALA A 48 1.06 -3.48 -11.53
N PRO A 49 1.58 -4.46 -12.30
CA PRO A 49 1.16 -5.87 -12.19
C PRO A 49 1.50 -6.52 -10.84
N TRP A 50 2.46 -5.96 -10.11
CA TRP A 50 2.83 -6.40 -8.76
C TRP A 50 1.99 -5.77 -7.64
N GLY A 51 1.02 -4.91 -7.98
CA GLY A 51 0.19 -4.21 -7.00
C GLY A 51 1.00 -3.36 -6.02
N CYS A 52 0.46 -3.18 -4.82
CA CYS A 52 1.13 -2.48 -3.72
C CYS A 52 1.77 -3.50 -2.78
N ARG A 53 3.06 -3.81 -2.96
CA ARG A 53 3.80 -4.73 -2.09
C ARG A 53 3.73 -4.30 -0.62
N TRP A 54 3.86 -3.00 -0.38
CA TRP A 54 3.74 -2.41 0.95
C TRP A 54 2.42 -2.80 1.65
N PHE A 55 1.29 -2.78 0.94
CA PHE A 55 0.00 -3.13 1.54
C PHE A 55 -0.10 -4.63 1.86
N ALA A 56 0.52 -5.49 1.04
CA ALA A 56 0.58 -6.93 1.32
C ALA A 56 1.39 -7.20 2.60
N ASP A 57 2.58 -6.60 2.71
CA ASP A 57 3.44 -6.76 3.88
C ASP A 57 2.82 -6.13 5.14
N TRP A 58 2.18 -4.96 5.00
CA TRP A 58 1.45 -4.31 6.09
C TRP A 58 0.33 -5.21 6.63
N LYS A 59 -0.50 -5.79 5.77
CA LYS A 59 -1.57 -6.71 6.18
C LYS A 59 -1.04 -7.91 6.94
N GLU A 60 0.04 -8.53 6.45
CA GLU A 60 0.66 -9.67 7.12
C GLU A 60 1.14 -9.30 8.54
N ASN A 61 1.69 -8.10 8.73
CA ASN A 61 2.10 -7.62 10.04
C ASN A 61 0.91 -7.31 10.96
N VAL A 62 -0.16 -6.74 10.43
CA VAL A 62 -1.42 -6.52 11.18
C VAL A 62 -2.00 -7.86 11.65
N ASP A 63 -2.06 -8.85 10.77
CA ASP A 63 -2.57 -10.18 11.12
C ASP A 63 -1.73 -10.84 12.22
N LYS A 64 -0.40 -10.76 12.12
CA LYS A 64 0.52 -11.25 13.16
C LYS A 64 0.35 -10.52 14.50
N ALA A 65 0.23 -9.19 14.47
CA ALA A 65 0.02 -8.39 15.67
C ALA A 65 -1.32 -8.73 16.35
N GLY A 66 -2.38 -8.93 15.55
CA GLY A 66 -3.68 -9.39 16.03
C GLY A 66 -3.63 -10.78 16.66
N GLN A 67 -2.91 -11.73 16.05
CA GLN A 67 -2.68 -13.06 16.63
C GLN A 67 -1.92 -13.03 17.95
N GLN A 68 -1.05 -12.02 18.14
CA GLN A 68 -0.33 -11.79 19.39
C GLN A 68 -1.14 -11.03 20.45
N GLY A 69 -2.40 -10.67 20.15
CA GLY A 69 -3.24 -9.90 21.06
C GLY A 69 -2.80 -8.45 21.25
N GLN A 70 -2.03 -7.90 20.29
CA GLN A 70 -1.64 -6.50 20.34
C GLN A 70 -2.87 -5.59 20.13
N LYS A 71 -2.83 -4.43 20.77
CA LYS A 71 -3.86 -3.41 20.63
C LYS A 71 -3.50 -2.45 19.51
N PHE A 72 -4.45 -2.19 18.63
CA PHE A 72 -4.25 -1.25 17.52
C PHE A 72 -4.67 0.15 17.93
N HIS A 73 -3.90 1.15 17.50
CA HIS A 73 -4.13 2.56 17.75
C HIS A 73 -4.08 3.32 16.42
N VAL A 74 -5.11 4.11 16.14
CA VAL A 74 -5.22 4.97 14.96
C VAL A 74 -5.15 6.43 15.40
N PHE A 75 -4.16 7.14 14.90
CA PHE A 75 -3.99 8.57 15.16
C PHE A 75 -4.49 9.40 13.98
N TYR A 76 -5.31 10.39 14.29
CA TYR A 76 -5.87 11.35 13.36
C TYR A 76 -5.16 12.70 13.48
N PHE A 77 -5.22 13.52 12.43
CA PHE A 77 -4.84 14.92 12.49
C PHE A 77 -5.65 15.68 13.55
N GLU A 78 -5.06 16.77 14.03
CA GLU A 78 -5.58 17.56 15.14
C GLU A 78 -7.02 18.02 14.90
N GLY A 79 -7.90 17.71 15.86
CA GLY A 79 -9.32 18.02 15.83
C GLY A 79 -10.13 17.22 14.80
N LYS A 80 -9.57 16.15 14.22
CA LYS A 80 -10.19 15.37 13.13
C LYS A 80 -10.35 13.88 13.46
N VAL A 81 -10.41 13.53 14.74
CA VAL A 81 -10.66 12.15 15.17
C VAL A 81 -11.95 11.61 14.55
N GLY A 82 -11.84 10.44 13.90
CA GLY A 82 -12.95 9.78 13.22
C GLY A 82 -13.30 10.33 11.83
N CYS A 83 -12.71 11.45 11.40
CA CYS A 83 -12.92 12.00 10.05
C CYS A 83 -12.04 11.27 9.03
N GLY A 84 -12.56 11.04 7.81
CA GLY A 84 -11.78 10.45 6.72
C GLY A 84 -11.92 8.94 6.55
N LYS A 85 -12.78 8.29 7.33
CA LYS A 85 -13.09 6.85 7.18
C LYS A 85 -13.93 6.58 5.94
N MET A 86 -13.71 5.43 5.33
CA MET A 86 -14.50 4.93 4.21
C MET A 86 -14.70 3.42 4.34
N ALA A 87 -15.83 2.92 3.83
CA ALA A 87 -16.00 1.50 3.64
C ALA A 87 -14.98 0.98 2.62
N TRP A 88 -14.47 -0.23 2.84
CA TRP A 88 -13.48 -0.85 1.97
C TRP A 88 -13.95 -0.96 0.51
N GLU A 89 -15.24 -1.23 0.32
CA GLU A 89 -15.89 -1.38 -0.97
C GLU A 89 -15.99 -0.06 -1.75
N ASP A 90 -15.99 1.07 -1.05
CA ASP A 90 -16.08 2.41 -1.60
C ASP A 90 -14.70 3.00 -1.96
N LEU A 91 -13.59 2.39 -1.53
CA LEU A 91 -12.23 2.87 -1.86
C LEU A 91 -11.91 2.90 -3.36
N LYS A 92 -12.66 2.12 -4.16
CA LYS A 92 -12.53 2.10 -5.62
C LYS A 92 -13.23 3.26 -6.32
N ASP A 93 -14.09 3.98 -5.59
CA ASP A 93 -14.84 5.13 -6.08
C ASP A 93 -14.00 6.39 -5.89
N GLU A 94 -13.38 6.86 -6.97
CA GLU A 94 -12.48 8.01 -6.94
C GLU A 94 -13.20 9.30 -6.54
N THR A 95 -14.50 9.43 -6.85
CA THR A 95 -15.30 10.61 -6.52
C THR A 95 -15.53 10.67 -5.02
N LYS A 96 -16.04 9.58 -4.42
CA LYS A 96 -16.22 9.49 -2.96
C LYS A 96 -14.89 9.64 -2.21
N LEU A 97 -13.83 9.04 -2.74
CA LEU A 97 -12.50 9.14 -2.14
C LEU A 97 -12.00 10.59 -2.13
N GLN A 98 -12.29 11.36 -3.18
CA GLN A 98 -11.90 12.77 -3.22
C GLN A 98 -12.70 13.61 -2.22
N GLU A 99 -14.02 13.41 -2.13
CA GLU A 99 -14.87 14.11 -1.16
C GLU A 99 -14.43 13.89 0.29
N VAL A 100 -14.09 12.65 0.63
CA VAL A 100 -13.62 12.29 1.98
C VAL A 100 -12.24 12.87 2.27
N ARG A 101 -11.37 12.98 1.26
CA ARG A 101 -10.03 13.56 1.40
C ARG A 101 -10.05 15.04 1.74
N ASP A 102 -11.05 15.79 1.30
CA ASP A 102 -11.12 17.23 1.54
C ASP A 102 -11.41 17.56 3.02
N SER A 103 -11.90 16.57 3.79
CA SER A 103 -12.21 16.71 5.22
C SER A 103 -11.54 15.64 6.11
N THR A 104 -10.56 14.90 5.56
CA THR A 104 -9.96 13.73 6.22
C THR A 104 -9.10 14.10 7.44
N GLY A 105 -9.23 13.31 8.51
CA GLY A 105 -8.26 13.27 9.61
C GLY A 105 -7.16 12.23 9.40
N LEU A 106 -7.22 11.45 8.32
CA LEU A 106 -6.29 10.36 8.02
C LEU A 106 -5.38 10.70 6.84
N GLY A 107 -4.15 10.22 6.89
CA GLY A 107 -3.22 10.26 5.76
C GLY A 107 -3.74 9.49 4.54
N LYS A 108 -3.18 9.81 3.35
CA LYS A 108 -3.62 9.24 2.06
C LYS A 108 -3.65 7.70 2.03
N SER A 109 -2.69 7.05 2.67
CA SER A 109 -2.63 5.59 2.79
C SER A 109 -3.44 5.06 3.98
N GLN A 110 -3.53 5.83 5.06
CA GLN A 110 -4.24 5.43 6.29
C GLN A 110 -5.73 5.21 6.08
N THR A 111 -6.40 5.94 5.19
CA THR A 111 -7.81 5.68 4.88
C THR A 111 -8.04 4.24 4.43
N ALA A 112 -7.14 3.68 3.61
CA ALA A 112 -7.25 2.29 3.17
C ALA A 112 -6.91 1.30 4.29
N GLU A 113 -5.94 1.63 5.15
CA GLU A 113 -5.59 0.83 6.32
C GLU A 113 -6.75 0.72 7.31
N VAL A 114 -7.37 1.85 7.67
CA VAL A 114 -8.51 1.90 8.59
C VAL A 114 -9.72 1.17 8.01
N ALA A 115 -10.01 1.38 6.73
CA ALA A 115 -11.07 0.64 6.03
C ALA A 115 -10.85 -0.88 6.05
N TRP A 116 -9.59 -1.34 6.00
CA TRP A 116 -9.25 -2.76 6.12
C TRP A 116 -9.53 -3.29 7.53
N LEU A 117 -9.13 -2.55 8.57
CA LEU A 117 -9.42 -2.89 9.96
C LEU A 117 -10.94 -2.98 10.20
N ASP A 118 -11.69 -1.99 9.71
CA ASP A 118 -13.16 -1.95 9.81
C ASP A 118 -13.81 -3.14 9.09
N ARG A 119 -13.35 -3.48 7.87
CA ARG A 119 -13.84 -4.63 7.10
C ARG A 119 -13.64 -5.95 7.84
N LEU A 120 -12.49 -6.12 8.49
CA LEU A 120 -12.17 -7.32 9.27
C LEU A 120 -12.73 -7.28 10.70
N ARG A 121 -13.36 -6.17 11.10
CA ARG A 121 -13.86 -5.92 12.47
C ARG A 121 -12.75 -6.04 13.51
N ILE A 122 -11.54 -5.63 13.16
CA ILE A 122 -10.41 -5.58 14.10
C ILE A 122 -10.60 -4.35 14.98
N PRO A 123 -10.66 -4.50 16.32
CA PRO A 123 -10.83 -3.35 17.21
C PRO A 123 -9.55 -2.49 17.24
N TYR A 124 -9.73 -1.18 17.21
CA TYR A 124 -8.65 -0.21 17.40
C TYR A 124 -9.17 0.97 18.24
N GLU A 125 -8.25 1.67 18.90
CA GLU A 125 -8.55 2.92 19.60
C GLU A 125 -8.19 4.12 18.74
N GLU A 126 -9.00 5.16 18.84
CA GLU A 126 -8.86 6.38 18.05
C GLU A 126 -8.29 7.50 18.90
N HIS A 127 -7.27 8.17 18.38
CA HIS A 127 -6.52 9.18 19.11
C HIS A 127 -6.33 10.42 18.26
N ASP A 128 -6.34 11.57 18.91
CA ASP A 128 -5.89 12.82 18.31
C ASP A 128 -4.35 12.89 18.37
N VAL A 129 -3.69 13.32 17.29
CA VAL A 129 -2.23 13.49 17.30
C VAL A 129 -1.77 14.52 18.33
N GLY A 130 -2.59 15.49 18.69
CA GLY A 130 -2.31 16.45 19.77
C GLY A 130 -2.12 15.78 21.14
N ASP A 131 -2.71 14.61 21.35
CA ASP A 131 -2.58 13.83 22.58
C ASP A 131 -1.44 12.79 22.54
N PHE A 132 -0.70 12.71 21.43
CA PHE A 132 0.33 11.68 21.21
C PHE A 132 1.37 11.62 22.33
N TYR A 133 1.85 12.77 22.81
CA TYR A 133 2.84 12.81 23.90
C TYR A 133 2.28 12.27 25.22
N ARG A 134 1.02 12.57 25.55
CA ARG A 134 0.36 12.06 26.75
C ARG A 134 0.18 10.54 26.67
N PHE A 135 -0.23 10.05 25.50
CA PHE A 135 -0.36 8.63 25.22
C PHE A 135 0.95 7.87 25.48
N ILE A 136 2.06 8.33 24.88
CA ILE A 136 3.36 7.65 25.01
C ILE A 136 3.84 7.63 26.48
N GLN A 137 3.65 8.73 27.23
CA GLN A 137 4.05 8.79 28.65
C GLN A 137 3.28 7.78 29.52
N GLN A 138 1.98 7.63 29.31
CA GLN A 138 1.16 6.66 30.04
C GLN A 138 1.62 5.22 29.77
N HIS A 139 1.92 4.89 28.52
CA HIS A 139 2.35 3.55 28.13
C HIS A 139 3.81 3.22 28.46
N GLN A 140 4.68 4.23 28.63
CA GLN A 140 6.04 4.03 29.14
C GLN A 140 6.06 3.76 30.64
N ASN A 141 5.18 4.42 31.40
CA ASN A 141 5.11 4.26 32.85
C ASN A 141 4.44 2.94 33.28
N ASN A 142 3.52 2.41 32.46
CA ASN A 142 2.86 1.12 32.73
C ASN A 142 3.72 -0.11 32.41
N ASN A 143 4.89 0.07 31.79
CA ASN A 143 5.84 -1.01 31.46
C ASN A 143 7.08 -1.02 32.37
N ARG A 144 7.05 -0.28 33.50
CA ARG A 144 8.01 -0.35 34.60
C ARG A 144 7.38 -1.04 35.81
#